data_AF-A0A662J0L8-F1
#
_entry.id   AF-A0A662J0L8-F1
#
_cell.length_a   1.000
_cell.length_b   1.000
_cell.length_c   1.000
_cell.angle_alpha   90.00
_cell.angle_beta   90.00
_cell.angle_gamma   90.00
#
_symmetry.space_group_name_H-M   'P 1'
#
loop_
_entity.id
_entity.type
_entity.pdbx_description
1 polymer ?
#
loop_
_entity_poly.entity_id
_entity_poly.type
_entity_poly.pdbx_seq_one_letter_code
_entity_poly.pdbx_strand_id
1 'polypeptide(L)'
;MFENPILSKPKKLIEEFFQLAEEDAERIVKSLEDDIRFFKSLQPSLSIALRTVRGRFDDDFRVAAVDGSCTPAPAVKVGVGVSVITAGYMIYEGKEIVECDYIADSIVDRTGQRLDFQSKLKMRLLERRMAKKVLEKNVDLLIIDGSFLYPLSPEWYYSMPPESKRAVDEIYAITRRLAESGRTIGVIKQSMLQAIEAYAIFRGRTQPGQYTACERQVHSRLAYASMLSMAVRSLH
;
A
#
# COMPACT_ATOMS: atom_id res chain seq x y z
N MET A 1 37.92 -15.71 -10.09
CA MET A 1 36.96 -16.65 -9.48
C MET A 1 36.53 -16.03 -8.17
N PHE A 2 35.23 -15.77 -7.97
CA PHE A 2 34.72 -15.44 -6.65
C PHE A 2 34.67 -16.74 -5.85
N GLU A 3 35.59 -16.93 -4.91
CA GLU A 3 35.50 -18.02 -3.94
C GLU A 3 34.21 -17.86 -3.14
N ASN A 4 33.47 -18.96 -2.94
CA ASN A 4 32.26 -18.94 -2.14
C ASN A 4 32.65 -18.59 -0.68
N PRO A 5 32.22 -17.44 -0.14
CA PRO A 5 32.67 -16.94 1.17
C PRO A 5 32.22 -17.81 2.35
N ILE A 6 31.33 -18.78 2.11
CA ILE A 6 30.89 -19.79 3.08
C ILE A 6 31.92 -20.92 3.19
N LEU A 7 32.55 -21.32 2.08
CA LEU A 7 33.51 -22.43 2.04
C LEU A 7 34.88 -22.09 2.63
N SER A 8 35.15 -20.80 2.86
CA SER A 8 36.37 -20.33 3.51
C SER A 8 36.27 -20.31 5.05
N LYS A 9 35.16 -20.78 5.63
CA LYS A 9 34.91 -20.81 7.08
C LYS A 9 35.42 -22.11 7.71
N PRO A 10 35.61 -22.16 9.05
CA PRO A 10 35.98 -23.39 9.73
C PRO A 10 35.01 -24.53 9.43
N LYS A 11 35.54 -25.73 9.17
CA LYS A 11 34.76 -26.90 8.73
C LYS A 11 33.54 -27.19 9.61
N LYS A 12 33.69 -27.11 10.94
CA LYS A 12 32.59 -27.31 11.90
C LYS A 12 31.44 -26.30 11.71
N LEU A 13 31.76 -25.05 11.39
CA LEU A 13 30.76 -24.00 11.16
C LEU A 13 30.03 -24.21 9.83
N ILE A 14 30.73 -24.73 8.82
CA ILE A 14 30.12 -25.12 7.55
C ILE A 14 29.13 -26.28 7.77
N GLU A 15 29.53 -27.31 8.52
CA GLU A 15 28.68 -28.46 8.85
C GLU A 15 27.43 -28.04 9.63
N GLU A 16 27.58 -27.24 10.69
CA GLU A 16 26.44 -26.71 11.46
C GLU A 16 25.52 -25.82 10.61
N PHE A 17 26.08 -24.98 9.72
CA PHE A 17 25.28 -24.16 8.82
C PHE A 17 24.41 -25.01 7.87
N PHE A 18 24.99 -26.05 7.26
CA PHE A 18 24.23 -26.91 6.35
C PHE A 18 23.16 -27.73 7.08
N GLN A 19 23.46 -28.20 8.29
CA GLN A 19 22.47 -28.89 9.12
C GLN A 19 21.28 -27.98 9.44
N LEU A 20 21.53 -26.75 9.89
CA LEU A 20 20.45 -25.79 10.18
C LEU A 20 19.66 -25.42 8.92
N ALA A 21 20.34 -25.27 7.78
CA ALA A 21 19.69 -25.00 6.50
C ALA A 21 18.78 -26.16 6.05
N GLU A 22 19.18 -27.41 6.30
CA GLU A 22 18.36 -28.59 6.01
C GLU A 22 17.13 -28.65 6.93
N GLU A 23 17.30 -28.45 8.24
CA GLU A 23 16.19 -28.39 9.20
C GLU A 23 15.19 -27.27 8.88
N ASP A 24 15.67 -26.09 8.49
CA ASP A 24 14.80 -24.99 8.07
C ASP A 24 14.10 -25.27 6.73
N ALA A 25 14.79 -25.91 5.78
CA ALA A 25 14.18 -26.33 4.52
C ALA A 25 13.02 -27.31 4.76
N GLU A 26 13.21 -28.33 5.61
CA GLU A 26 12.14 -29.27 5.99
C GLU A 26 10.96 -28.57 6.65
N ARG A 27 11.23 -27.61 7.55
CA ARG A 27 10.20 -26.81 8.22
C ARG A 27 9.40 -25.97 7.22
N ILE A 28 10.08 -25.35 6.25
CA ILE A 28 9.45 -24.55 5.20
C ILE A 28 8.58 -25.45 4.31
N VAL A 29 9.08 -26.61 3.88
CA VAL A 29 8.30 -27.56 3.07
C VAL A 29 7.01 -27.95 3.79
N LYS A 30 7.10 -28.32 5.07
CA LYS A 30 5.92 -28.67 5.87
C LYS A 30 4.93 -27.51 5.99
N SER A 31 5.42 -26.29 6.23
CA SER A 31 4.58 -25.08 6.28
C SER A 31 3.87 -24.81 4.95
N LEU A 32 4.57 -25.00 3.82
CA LEU A 32 4.01 -24.82 2.49
C LEU A 32 2.93 -25.85 2.19
N GLU A 33 3.11 -27.11 2.61
CA GLU A 33 2.07 -28.13 2.48
C GLU A 33 0.81 -27.79 3.28
N ASP A 34 0.98 -27.27 4.50
CA ASP A 34 -0.14 -26.79 5.33
C ASP A 34 -0.85 -25.61 4.68
N ASP A 35 -0.12 -24.65 4.13
CA ASP A 35 -0.69 -23.52 3.40
C ASP A 35 -1.44 -23.99 2.14
N ILE A 36 -0.89 -24.92 1.37
CA ILE A 36 -1.56 -25.50 0.19
C ILE A 36 -2.87 -26.19 0.59
N ARG A 37 -2.85 -27.00 1.67
CA ARG A 37 -4.06 -27.65 2.20
C ARG A 37 -5.11 -26.62 2.59
N PHE A 38 -4.69 -25.55 3.27
CA PHE A 38 -5.55 -24.45 3.67
C PHE A 38 -6.15 -23.72 2.46
N PHE A 39 -5.36 -23.34 1.45
CA PHE A 39 -5.90 -22.66 0.27
C PHE A 39 -6.85 -23.53 -0.55
N LYS A 40 -6.57 -24.84 -0.66
CA LYS A 40 -7.49 -25.79 -1.32
C LYS A 40 -8.84 -25.86 -0.60
N SER A 41 -8.86 -25.82 0.73
CA SER A 41 -10.13 -25.82 1.48
C SER A 41 -10.93 -24.53 1.30
N LEU A 42 -10.26 -23.41 0.98
CA LEU A 42 -10.92 -22.13 0.68
C LEU A 42 -11.48 -22.02 -0.74
N GLN A 43 -11.00 -22.80 -1.71
CA GLN A 43 -11.42 -22.66 -3.12
C GLN A 43 -12.94 -22.68 -3.33
N PRO A 44 -13.72 -23.58 -2.71
CA PRO A 44 -15.17 -23.58 -2.86
C PRO A 44 -15.85 -22.31 -2.34
N SER A 45 -15.28 -21.69 -1.30
CA SER A 45 -15.80 -20.43 -0.75
C SER A 45 -15.41 -19.24 -1.62
N LEU A 46 -14.20 -19.27 -2.19
CA LEU A 46 -13.69 -18.22 -3.07
C LEU A 46 -14.43 -18.20 -4.41
N SER A 47 -14.80 -19.34 -4.98
CA SER A 47 -15.54 -19.39 -6.24
C SER A 47 -16.94 -18.77 -6.14
N ILE A 48 -17.55 -18.81 -4.95
CA ILE A 48 -18.82 -18.15 -4.65
C ILE A 48 -18.63 -16.63 -4.50
N ALA A 49 -17.50 -16.21 -3.92
CA ALA A 49 -17.18 -14.82 -3.68
C ALA A 49 -16.73 -14.10 -4.97
N LEU A 50 -16.01 -14.78 -5.87
CA LEU A 50 -15.48 -14.18 -7.09
C LEU A 50 -16.56 -14.08 -8.17
N ARG A 51 -16.82 -12.86 -8.63
CA ARG A 51 -17.70 -12.59 -9.76
C ARG A 51 -16.91 -12.00 -10.92
N THR A 52 -17.02 -12.61 -12.09
CA THR A 52 -16.52 -12.01 -13.33
C THR A 52 -17.39 -10.82 -13.67
N VAL A 53 -16.82 -9.62 -13.60
CA VAL A 53 -17.46 -8.42 -14.11
C VAL A 53 -17.10 -8.27 -15.58
N ARG A 54 -18.10 -8.21 -16.44
CA ARG A 54 -17.94 -7.88 -17.87
C ARG A 54 -18.51 -6.50 -18.11
N GLY A 55 -17.74 -5.66 -18.77
CA GLY A 55 -18.12 -4.31 -19.15
C GLY A 55 -17.25 -3.83 -20.30
N ARG A 56 -17.77 -2.85 -21.04
CA ARG A 56 -17.01 -2.13 -22.06
C ARG A 56 -17.03 -0.67 -21.66
N PHE A 57 -15.86 -0.03 -21.69
CA PHE A 57 -15.75 1.41 -21.58
C PHE A 57 -15.80 2.00 -22.98
N ASP A 58 -16.37 3.19 -23.10
CA ASP A 58 -16.37 3.93 -24.35
C ASP A 58 -14.94 4.35 -24.74
N ASP A 59 -14.70 4.59 -26.02
CA ASP A 59 -13.36 4.88 -26.53
C ASP A 59 -12.83 6.25 -26.04
N ASP A 60 -13.74 7.16 -25.66
CA ASP A 60 -13.47 8.47 -25.07
C ASP A 60 -13.43 8.45 -23.53
N PHE A 61 -13.54 7.27 -22.90
CA PHE A 61 -13.50 7.14 -21.45
C PHE A 61 -12.12 7.52 -20.89
N ARG A 62 -12.07 8.55 -20.04
CA ARG A 62 -10.83 9.14 -19.53
C ARG A 62 -10.47 8.58 -18.17
N VAL A 63 -9.38 7.81 -18.12
CA VAL A 63 -8.83 7.24 -16.89
C VAL A 63 -7.57 7.96 -16.50
N ALA A 64 -7.47 8.40 -15.27
CA ALA A 64 -6.22 8.92 -14.74
C ALA A 64 -5.63 7.99 -13.68
N ALA A 65 -4.31 7.91 -13.64
CA ALA A 65 -3.56 7.22 -12.60
C ALA A 65 -2.59 8.18 -11.93
N VAL A 66 -2.53 8.14 -10.60
CA VAL A 66 -1.61 8.92 -9.76
C VAL A 66 -0.74 7.96 -8.96
N ASP A 67 0.56 8.21 -9.00
CA ASP A 67 1.55 7.46 -8.23
C ASP A 67 2.65 8.38 -7.71
N GLY A 68 3.30 7.96 -6.64
CA GLY A 68 4.38 8.67 -5.99
C GLY A 68 5.55 7.74 -5.68
N SER A 69 6.74 8.32 -5.69
CA SER A 69 7.95 7.59 -5.34
C SER A 69 8.81 8.43 -4.41
N CYS A 70 9.56 7.75 -3.55
CA CYS A 70 10.58 8.38 -2.73
C CYS A 70 11.82 7.50 -2.70
N THR A 71 12.96 8.13 -2.40
CA THR A 71 14.24 7.42 -2.34
C THR A 71 14.18 6.30 -1.28
N PRO A 72 14.40 5.02 -1.64
CA PRO A 72 14.20 3.89 -0.71
C PRO A 72 15.15 3.89 0.49
N ALA A 73 16.36 4.40 0.29
CA ALA A 73 17.37 4.61 1.30
C ALA A 73 17.89 6.04 1.15
N PRO A 74 17.42 6.99 1.98
CA PRO A 74 17.90 8.36 1.92
C PRO A 74 19.43 8.42 2.00
N ALA A 75 20.04 9.25 1.17
CA ALA A 75 21.49 9.38 1.15
C ALA A 75 21.93 10.10 2.42
N VAL A 76 22.72 9.43 3.26
CA VAL A 76 23.32 10.03 4.46
C VAL A 76 24.79 10.31 4.18
N LYS A 77 25.16 11.59 4.17
CA LYS A 77 26.57 12.02 4.10
C LYS A 77 26.86 13.01 5.22
N VAL A 78 27.91 12.74 6.00
CA VAL A 78 28.39 13.64 7.07
C VAL A 78 27.26 14.04 8.03
N GLY A 79 26.43 13.07 8.44
CA GLY A 79 25.30 13.31 9.36
C GLY A 79 24.09 14.04 8.76
N VAL A 80 24.11 14.36 7.47
CA VAL A 80 22.97 14.95 6.75
C VAL A 80 22.31 13.88 5.88
N GLY A 81 21.03 13.61 6.17
CA GLY A 81 20.17 12.77 5.35
C GLY A 81 19.44 13.59 4.30
N VAL A 82 19.42 13.11 3.05
CA VAL A 82 18.66 13.72 1.96
C VAL A 82 17.77 12.66 1.32
N SER A 83 16.50 13.01 1.13
CA SER A 83 15.52 12.19 0.41
C SER A 83 14.87 12.99 -0.69
N VAL A 84 14.81 12.42 -1.90
CA VAL A 84 14.08 12.97 -3.04
C VAL A 84 12.75 12.25 -3.16
N ILE A 85 11.71 13.02 -3.43
CA ILE A 85 10.33 12.59 -3.48
C ILE A 85 9.70 13.11 -4.76
N THR A 86 8.94 12.26 -5.44
CA THR A 86 8.22 12.62 -6.65
C THR A 86 6.78 12.14 -6.57
N ALA A 87 5.89 12.83 -7.28
CA ALA A 87 4.55 12.36 -7.58
C ALA A 87 4.18 12.78 -8.99
N GLY A 88 3.36 12.01 -9.66
CA GLY A 88 2.92 12.33 -11.02
C GLY A 88 1.57 11.72 -11.31
N TYR A 89 1.02 12.16 -12.45
CA TYR A 89 -0.17 11.53 -13.01
C TYR A 89 -0.03 11.32 -14.50
N MET A 90 -0.82 10.38 -15.00
CA MET A 90 -1.05 10.15 -16.42
C MET A 90 -2.56 10.07 -16.64
N ILE A 91 -3.08 10.77 -17.65
CA ILE A 91 -4.45 10.68 -18.13
C ILE A 91 -4.44 9.92 -19.45
N TYR A 92 -5.27 8.90 -19.52
CA TYR A 92 -5.47 8.03 -20.67
C TYR A 92 -6.83 8.29 -21.29
N GLU A 93 -6.89 8.23 -22.62
CA GLU A 93 -8.12 8.13 -23.40
C GLU A 93 -7.98 6.89 -24.29
N GLY A 94 -8.80 5.87 -24.00
CA GLY A 94 -8.58 4.53 -24.53
C GLY A 94 -7.21 3.95 -24.14
N LYS A 95 -6.28 3.87 -25.11
CA LYS A 95 -4.92 3.34 -24.93
C LYS A 95 -3.83 4.42 -24.96
N GLU A 96 -4.19 5.66 -25.25
CA GLU A 96 -3.24 6.74 -25.47
C GLU A 96 -3.10 7.60 -24.22
N ILE A 97 -1.87 8.06 -23.93
CA ILE A 97 -1.65 9.05 -22.88
C ILE A 97 -1.89 10.44 -23.49
N VAL A 98 -2.95 11.09 -23.04
CA VAL A 98 -3.34 12.43 -23.53
C VAL A 98 -2.75 13.56 -22.69
N GLU A 99 -2.39 13.28 -21.43
CA GLU A 99 -1.77 14.26 -20.55
C GLU A 99 -0.94 13.58 -19.46
N CYS A 100 0.23 14.13 -19.11
CA CYS A 100 0.95 13.76 -17.90
C CYS A 100 1.67 14.96 -17.31
N ASP A 101 1.90 14.93 -16.00
CA ASP A 101 2.65 15.95 -15.28
C ASP A 101 3.30 15.34 -14.03
N TYR A 102 4.37 15.98 -13.55
CA TYR A 102 5.20 15.49 -12.46
C TYR A 102 5.59 16.63 -11.53
N ILE A 103 5.67 16.33 -10.24
CA ILE A 103 6.26 17.20 -9.23
C ILE A 103 7.36 16.45 -8.51
N ALA A 104 8.43 17.18 -8.21
CA ALA A 104 9.53 16.70 -7.38
C ALA A 104 9.72 17.64 -6.19
N ASP A 105 10.15 17.07 -5.07
CA ASP A 105 10.50 17.78 -3.85
C ASP A 105 11.62 17.01 -3.14
N SER A 106 12.23 17.63 -2.12
CA SER A 106 13.23 16.98 -1.28
C SER A 106 12.99 17.25 0.20
N ILE A 107 13.56 16.39 1.04
CA ILE A 107 13.68 16.60 2.48
C ILE A 107 15.16 16.49 2.81
N VAL A 108 15.64 17.49 3.55
CA VAL A 108 16.97 17.51 4.13
C VAL A 108 16.81 17.41 5.63
N ASP A 109 17.28 16.31 6.22
CA ASP A 109 17.30 16.12 7.66
C ASP A 109 18.73 16.17 8.18
N ARG A 110 18.96 17.00 9.19
CA ARG A 110 20.25 17.16 9.90
C ARG A 110 20.21 16.62 11.33
N THR A 111 19.06 16.07 11.73
CA THR A 111 18.77 15.71 13.13
C THR A 111 18.84 14.20 13.38
N GLY A 112 19.04 13.40 12.33
CA GLY A 112 19.05 11.93 12.43
C GLY A 112 17.68 11.34 12.75
N GLN A 113 16.61 12.09 12.48
CA GLN A 113 15.24 11.66 12.73
C GLN A 113 14.75 10.75 11.58
N ARG A 114 13.50 10.28 11.70
CA ARG A 114 12.86 9.29 10.82
C ARG A 114 12.60 9.84 9.41
N LEU A 115 13.67 10.13 8.65
CA LEU A 115 13.63 10.67 7.30
C LEU A 115 12.81 9.78 6.35
N ASP A 116 12.83 8.46 6.55
CA ASP A 116 11.94 7.51 5.85
C ASP A 116 10.45 7.84 6.04
N PHE A 117 10.03 8.03 7.30
CA PHE A 117 8.64 8.35 7.62
C PHE A 117 8.21 9.70 7.02
N GLN A 118 9.04 10.73 7.20
CA GLN A 118 8.75 12.06 6.65
C GLN A 118 8.69 12.04 5.12
N SER A 119 9.58 11.28 4.47
CA SER A 119 9.61 11.12 3.02
C SER A 119 8.34 10.46 2.51
N LYS A 120 7.92 9.36 3.14
CA LYS A 120 6.67 8.66 2.81
C LYS A 120 5.45 9.55 3.03
N LEU A 121 5.38 10.26 4.15
CA LEU A 121 4.26 11.16 4.44
C LEU A 121 4.15 12.28 3.40
N LYS A 122 5.28 12.92 3.08
CA LYS A 122 5.33 14.01 2.09
C LYS A 122 5.04 13.50 0.68
N MET A 123 5.52 12.30 0.31
CA MET A 123 5.17 11.63 -0.96
C MET A 123 3.66 11.44 -1.09
N ARG A 124 3.00 10.88 -0.06
CA ARG A 124 1.54 10.71 -0.06
C ARG A 124 0.79 12.03 -0.13
N LEU A 125 1.30 13.09 0.51
CA LEU A 125 0.71 14.41 0.38
C LEU A 125 0.79 14.92 -1.07
N LEU A 126 1.93 14.74 -1.75
CA LEU A 126 2.09 15.14 -3.14
C LEU A 126 1.19 14.32 -4.09
N GLU A 127 1.08 13.01 -3.88
CA GLU A 127 0.12 12.17 -4.59
C GLU A 127 -1.31 12.70 -4.43
N ARG A 128 -1.74 13.03 -3.21
CA ARG A 128 -3.10 13.54 -2.97
C ARG A 128 -3.32 14.90 -3.63
N ARG A 129 -2.34 15.79 -3.59
CA ARG A 129 -2.41 17.08 -4.30
C ARG A 129 -2.52 16.89 -5.81
N MET A 130 -1.77 15.95 -6.39
CA MET A 130 -1.89 15.59 -7.81
C MET A 130 -3.28 15.02 -8.12
N ALA A 131 -3.77 14.08 -7.31
CA ALA A 131 -5.11 13.51 -7.46
C ALA A 131 -6.21 14.58 -7.43
N LYS A 132 -6.10 15.57 -6.52
CA LYS A 132 -7.03 16.71 -6.49
C LYS A 132 -6.98 17.53 -7.78
N LYS A 133 -5.78 17.86 -8.28
CA LYS A 133 -5.60 18.59 -9.55
C LYS A 133 -6.20 17.83 -10.73
N VAL A 134 -6.02 16.51 -10.76
CA VAL A 134 -6.55 15.65 -11.83
C VAL A 134 -8.08 15.56 -11.79
N LEU A 135 -8.69 15.59 -10.61
CA LEU A 135 -10.15 15.55 -10.48
C LEU A 135 -10.84 16.75 -11.17
N GLU A 136 -10.13 17.88 -11.28
CA GLU A 136 -10.57 19.11 -11.97
C GLU A 136 -10.45 19.00 -13.51
N LYS A 137 -9.80 17.95 -14.05
CA LYS A 137 -9.49 17.78 -15.49
C LYS A 137 -10.51 16.96 -16.28
N ASN A 138 -11.73 16.83 -15.75
CA ASN A 138 -12.83 16.06 -16.36
C ASN A 138 -12.42 14.62 -16.74
N VAL A 139 -11.97 13.87 -15.73
CA VAL A 139 -11.71 12.42 -15.84
C VAL A 139 -12.93 11.64 -15.37
N ASP A 140 -13.19 10.49 -15.97
CA ASP A 140 -14.30 9.61 -15.59
C ASP A 140 -13.92 8.70 -14.42
N LEU A 141 -12.65 8.28 -14.40
CA LEU A 141 -12.09 7.45 -13.34
C LEU A 141 -10.70 7.96 -12.94
N LEU A 142 -10.49 8.15 -11.65
CA LEU A 142 -9.19 8.45 -11.05
C LEU A 142 -8.73 7.28 -10.19
N ILE A 143 -7.55 6.76 -10.49
CA ILE A 143 -6.88 5.67 -9.80
C ILE A 143 -5.71 6.24 -9.00
N ILE A 144 -5.60 5.84 -7.75
CA ILE A 144 -4.49 6.21 -6.86
C ILE A 144 -3.75 4.94 -6.45
N ASP A 145 -2.43 4.87 -6.65
CA ASP A 145 -1.62 3.73 -6.22
C ASP A 145 -1.39 3.76 -4.69
N GLY A 146 -2.06 2.86 -3.99
CA GLY A 146 -2.01 2.74 -2.54
C GLY A 146 -3.38 2.87 -1.89
N SER A 147 -3.36 2.86 -0.56
CA SER A 147 -4.60 2.88 0.21
C SER A 147 -5.33 4.20 0.04
N PHE A 148 -6.64 4.12 -0.14
CA PHE A 148 -7.48 5.31 -0.22
C PHE A 148 -7.44 6.09 1.11
N LEU A 149 -7.38 5.37 2.23
CA LEU A 149 -7.27 5.90 3.58
C LEU A 149 -5.96 5.46 4.20
N TYR A 150 -5.30 6.37 4.90
CA TYR A 150 -4.07 6.07 5.62
C TYR A 150 -4.45 5.56 7.03
N PRO A 151 -4.07 4.34 7.44
CA PRO A 151 -4.25 3.89 8.82
C PRO A 151 -3.17 4.55 9.69
N LEU A 152 -3.51 5.67 10.34
CA LEU A 152 -2.71 6.20 11.44
C LEU A 152 -3.33 5.78 12.76
N SER A 153 -2.50 5.22 13.64
CA SER A 153 -2.92 5.05 15.03
C SER A 153 -3.05 6.43 15.67
N PRO A 154 -4.04 6.63 16.57
CA PRO A 154 -4.19 7.90 17.29
C PRO A 154 -2.90 8.30 18.04
N GLU A 155 -2.21 7.34 18.66
CA GLU A 155 -0.96 7.55 19.40
C GLU A 155 0.15 8.10 18.48
N TRP A 156 0.22 7.59 17.24
CA TRP A 156 1.17 8.08 16.25
C TRP A 156 0.82 9.50 15.82
N TYR A 157 -0.45 9.80 15.57
CA TYR A 157 -0.86 11.15 15.20
C TYR A 157 -0.52 12.18 16.29
N TYR A 158 -0.83 11.89 17.56
CA TYR A 158 -0.58 12.85 18.64
C TYR A 158 0.90 13.07 18.96
N SER A 159 1.75 12.07 18.72
CA SER A 159 3.21 12.18 18.90
C SER A 159 3.95 12.86 17.74
N MET A 160 3.27 13.14 16.62
CA MET A 160 3.90 13.79 15.47
C MET A 160 4.21 15.28 15.68
N PRO A 161 5.28 15.79 15.03
CA PRO A 161 5.52 17.22 14.90
C PRO A 161 4.34 17.95 14.23
N PRO A 162 4.12 19.25 14.53
CA PRO A 162 3.02 20.02 13.95
C PRO A 162 2.95 20.00 12.42
N GLU A 163 4.09 20.02 11.74
CA GLU A 163 4.14 19.96 10.27
C GLU A 163 3.59 18.63 9.73
N SER A 164 3.99 17.51 10.35
CA SER A 164 3.49 16.19 9.98
C SER A 164 1.99 16.06 10.24
N LYS A 165 1.47 16.61 11.35
CA LYS A 165 0.02 16.66 11.62
C LYS A 165 -0.74 17.41 10.52
N ARG A 166 -0.26 18.59 10.12
CA ARG A 166 -0.86 19.36 9.02
C ARG A 166 -0.88 18.58 7.71
N ALA A 167 0.22 17.89 7.38
CA ALA A 167 0.29 17.05 6.18
C ALA A 167 -0.75 15.91 6.23
N VAL A 168 -0.91 15.27 7.39
CA VAL A 168 -1.94 14.24 7.60
C VAL A 168 -3.35 14.81 7.43
N ASP A 169 -3.65 15.93 8.09
CA ASP A 169 -4.97 16.57 8.02
C ASP A 169 -5.32 16.95 6.58
N GLU A 170 -4.34 17.48 5.82
CA GLU A 170 -4.51 17.82 4.41
C GLU A 170 -4.74 16.57 3.55
N ILE A 171 -3.99 15.49 3.78
CA ILE A 171 -4.21 14.20 3.12
C ILE A 171 -5.66 13.75 3.33
N TYR A 172 -6.16 13.73 4.57
CA TYR A 172 -7.54 13.32 4.85
C TYR A 172 -8.58 14.26 4.23
N ALA A 173 -8.36 15.57 4.27
CA ALA A 173 -9.26 16.54 3.66
C ALA A 173 -9.37 16.35 2.15
N ILE A 174 -8.25 16.12 1.46
CA ILE A 174 -8.23 15.82 0.02
C ILE A 174 -8.89 14.46 -0.25
N THR A 175 -8.52 13.42 0.50
CA THR A 175 -9.12 12.08 0.37
C THR A 175 -10.64 12.13 0.52
N ARG A 176 -11.17 12.92 1.45
CA ARG A 176 -12.62 13.10 1.60
C ARG A 176 -13.26 13.65 0.32
N ARG A 177 -12.69 14.72 -0.25
CA ARG A 177 -13.19 15.30 -1.51
C ARG A 177 -13.11 14.31 -2.69
N LEU A 178 -12.02 13.55 -2.76
CA LEU A 178 -11.87 12.50 -3.76
C LEU A 178 -12.96 11.42 -3.60
N ALA A 179 -13.30 11.05 -2.36
CA ALA A 179 -14.38 10.09 -2.08
C ALA A 179 -15.75 10.65 -2.48
N GLU A 180 -16.03 11.89 -2.08
CA GLU A 180 -17.27 12.62 -2.38
C GLU A 180 -17.50 12.77 -3.89
N SER A 181 -16.43 12.78 -4.69
CA SER A 181 -16.53 12.86 -6.16
C SER A 181 -17.20 11.66 -6.82
N GLY A 182 -17.23 10.49 -6.17
CA GLY A 182 -17.73 9.24 -6.75
C GLY A 182 -16.89 8.66 -7.90
N ARG A 183 -15.83 9.35 -8.33
CA ARG A 183 -15.00 9.00 -9.51
C ARG A 183 -13.61 8.47 -9.15
N THR A 184 -13.30 8.27 -7.87
CA THR A 184 -11.95 7.92 -7.42
C THR A 184 -11.90 6.55 -6.76
N ILE A 185 -10.92 5.74 -7.14
CA ILE A 185 -10.58 4.46 -6.50
C ILE A 185 -9.12 4.44 -6.02
N GLY A 186 -8.88 3.77 -4.89
CA GLY A 186 -7.53 3.44 -4.44
C GLY A 186 -7.22 1.98 -4.74
N VAL A 187 -6.08 1.70 -5.36
CA VAL A 187 -5.67 0.34 -5.71
C VAL A 187 -4.50 -0.06 -4.82
N ILE A 188 -4.69 -1.11 -4.04
CA ILE A 188 -3.66 -1.63 -3.12
C ILE A 188 -3.14 -2.95 -3.67
N LYS A 189 -1.95 -2.93 -4.27
CA LYS A 189 -1.30 -4.14 -4.83
C LYS A 189 -0.79 -5.08 -3.74
N GLN A 190 -0.40 -4.53 -2.58
CA GLN A 190 0.05 -5.28 -1.41
C GLN A 190 -0.71 -4.76 -0.18
N SER A 191 -1.73 -5.51 0.26
CA SER A 191 -2.56 -5.09 1.38
C SER A 191 -2.04 -5.69 2.67
N MET A 192 -1.55 -4.82 3.57
CA MET A 192 -1.63 -5.13 4.99
C MET A 192 -3.04 -4.77 5.45
N LEU A 193 -3.70 -5.70 6.15
CA LEU A 193 -5.02 -5.60 6.81
C LEU A 193 -5.48 -4.23 7.29
N GLN A 194 -4.54 -3.40 7.74
CA GLN A 194 -4.76 -2.05 8.22
C GLN A 194 -5.50 -1.16 7.21
N ALA A 195 -5.34 -1.40 5.90
CA ALA A 195 -6.10 -0.65 4.90
C ALA A 195 -7.60 -0.99 4.90
N ILE A 196 -7.94 -2.25 5.17
CA ILE A 196 -9.31 -2.72 5.32
C ILE A 196 -9.91 -2.17 6.62
N GLU A 197 -9.17 -2.25 7.71
CA GLU A 197 -9.56 -1.68 9.01
C GLU A 197 -9.82 -0.17 8.89
N ALA A 198 -8.93 0.57 8.23
CA ALA A 198 -9.09 2.01 7.99
C ALA A 198 -10.39 2.33 7.21
N TYR A 199 -10.72 1.54 6.20
CA TYR A 199 -11.97 1.72 5.44
C TYR A 199 -13.21 1.40 6.28
N ALA A 200 -13.17 0.35 7.10
CA ALA A 200 -14.27 0.01 7.99
C ALA A 200 -14.50 1.11 9.05
N ILE A 201 -13.43 1.66 9.63
CA ILE A 201 -13.50 2.80 10.56
C ILE A 201 -14.10 4.03 9.86
N PHE A 202 -13.63 4.36 8.66
CA PHE A 202 -14.14 5.50 7.89
C PHE A 202 -15.64 5.39 7.59
N ARG A 203 -16.15 4.18 7.37
CA ARG A 203 -17.58 3.91 7.16
C ARG A 203 -18.39 3.82 8.47
N GLY A 204 -17.77 4.05 9.62
CA GLY A 204 -18.41 3.94 10.94
C GLY A 204 -18.79 2.50 11.32
N ARG A 205 -18.17 1.49 10.70
CA ARG A 205 -18.52 0.07 10.89
C ARG A 205 -17.75 -0.61 12.03
N THR A 206 -16.66 -0.01 12.49
CA THR A 206 -15.82 -0.51 13.60
C THR A 206 -15.05 0.64 14.26
N GLN A 207 -14.47 0.40 15.44
CA GLN A 207 -13.66 1.38 16.18
C GLN A 207 -12.17 1.02 16.18
N PRO A 208 -11.25 2.02 16.26
CA PRO A 208 -9.82 1.76 16.40
C PRO A 208 -9.51 0.85 17.60
N GLY A 209 -8.72 -0.21 17.40
CA GLY A 209 -8.25 -1.09 18.48
C GLY A 209 -9.12 -2.30 18.80
N GLN A 210 -10.23 -2.53 18.09
CA GLN A 210 -11.12 -3.69 18.33
C GLN A 210 -10.60 -5.04 17.80
N TYR A 211 -9.52 -5.08 17.01
CA TYR A 211 -8.93 -6.33 16.51
C TYR A 211 -7.60 -6.65 17.21
N THR A 212 -7.58 -7.76 17.94
CA THR A 212 -6.35 -8.35 18.50
C THR A 212 -5.39 -8.78 17.38
N ALA A 213 -4.10 -8.95 17.68
CA ALA A 213 -3.11 -9.38 16.69
C ALA A 213 -3.45 -10.74 16.04
N CYS A 214 -4.14 -11.63 16.77
CA CYS A 214 -4.63 -12.91 16.26
C CYS A 214 -5.88 -12.74 15.38
N GLU A 215 -6.81 -11.87 15.76
CA GLU A 215 -8.00 -11.56 14.95
C GLU A 215 -7.63 -10.82 13.67
N ARG A 216 -6.56 -10.03 13.65
CA ARG A 216 -5.97 -9.49 12.41
C ARG A 216 -5.63 -10.61 11.43
N GLN A 217 -4.96 -11.67 11.90
CA GLN A 217 -4.52 -12.79 11.06
C GLN A 217 -5.68 -13.71 10.58
N VAL A 218 -6.82 -13.73 11.29
CA VAL A 218 -8.04 -14.44 10.86
C VAL A 218 -8.91 -13.54 9.96
N HIS A 219 -9.02 -12.25 10.27
CA HIS A 219 -9.64 -11.26 9.39
C HIS A 219 -8.87 -11.07 8.08
N SER A 220 -7.57 -11.36 7.99
CA SER A 220 -6.85 -11.29 6.69
C SER A 220 -7.31 -12.35 5.73
N ARG A 221 -7.71 -13.50 6.29
CA ARG A 221 -8.19 -14.65 5.53
C ARG A 221 -9.68 -14.51 5.20
N LEU A 222 -10.48 -13.86 6.05
CA LEU A 222 -11.94 -13.68 5.85
C LEU A 222 -12.35 -12.35 5.19
N ALA A 223 -11.66 -11.23 5.45
CA ALA A 223 -12.04 -9.92 4.91
C ALA A 223 -11.86 -9.82 3.39
N TYR A 224 -10.93 -10.60 2.82
CA TYR A 224 -10.80 -10.75 1.36
C TYR A 224 -12.05 -11.40 0.74
N ALA A 225 -12.68 -12.35 1.44
CA ALA A 225 -13.90 -13.03 0.99
C ALA A 225 -15.17 -12.22 1.28
N SER A 226 -15.23 -11.48 2.39
CA SER A 226 -16.41 -10.67 2.76
C SER A 226 -16.55 -9.37 1.97
N MET A 227 -15.45 -8.76 1.49
CA MET A 227 -15.55 -7.53 0.68
C MET A 227 -16.10 -7.78 -0.73
N LEU A 228 -15.86 -8.96 -1.31
CA LEU A 228 -16.47 -9.36 -2.58
C LEU A 228 -18.01 -9.43 -2.48
N SER A 229 -18.56 -9.78 -1.32
CA SER A 229 -20.02 -9.78 -1.12
C SER A 229 -20.61 -8.40 -0.80
N MET A 230 -19.83 -7.51 -0.18
CA MET A 230 -20.28 -6.16 0.19
C MET A 230 -20.21 -5.15 -0.96
N ALA A 231 -19.21 -5.24 -1.84
CA ALA A 231 -19.12 -4.38 -3.03
C ALA A 231 -20.31 -4.61 -4.01
N VAL A 232 -20.87 -5.82 -4.00
CA VAL A 232 -22.06 -6.18 -4.78
C VAL A 232 -23.34 -5.53 -4.24
N ARG A 233 -23.43 -5.23 -2.93
CA ARG A 233 -24.64 -4.61 -2.34
C ARG A 233 -24.73 -3.10 -2.50
N SER A 234 -23.64 -2.43 -2.87
CA SER A 234 -23.60 -0.98 -3.13
C SER A 234 -23.75 -0.61 -4.60
N LEU A 235 -23.96 -1.61 -5.48
CA LEU A 235 -24.22 -1.44 -6.91
C LEU A 235 -25.68 -1.76 -7.27
N HIS A 236 -26.60 -1.66 -6.30
CA HIS A 236 -28.04 -1.65 -6.49
C HIS A 236 -28.61 -0.38 -5.87
#